data_AF-X1QR31-F1
#
_entry.id   AF-X1QR31-F1
#
_cell.length_a   1.000
_cell.length_b   1.000
_cell.length_c   1.000
_cell.angle_alpha   90.00
_cell.angle_beta   90.00
_cell.angle_gamma   90.00
#
_symmetry.space_group_name_H-M   'P 1'
#
loop_
_entity.id
_entity.type
_entity.pdbx_description
1 polymer ?
#
loop_
_entity_poly.entity_id
_entity_poly.type
_entity_poly.pdbx_seq_one_letter_code
_entity_poly.pdbx_strand_id
1 'polypeptide(L)'
;MKDKGMGGADIWDVRAYINPDQMISPGPEFLGDESVRAIAHALRQAKRLGLSMGMIAASGWNAGGTWVEPTDAGKGLFHSQVSVEGPTTFSQVLPFPDVPKNCPKDSGGRPLYFKEVAVLAVPQEDGQTLKSTESVIDLSKYYDKEERLIWEVPDGKWMILRFVMTNTGYQLISTSQNSGGPMIDFLNPASTRMHFGHIMDRLESELGDLN
;
A
#
# COMPACT_ATOMS: atom_id res chain seq x y z
N MET A 1 15.15 22.48 -26.88
CA MET A 1 15.35 21.04 -27.17
C MET A 1 15.52 20.78 -28.66
N LYS A 2 14.49 21.06 -29.48
CA LYS A 2 14.54 20.82 -30.94
C LYS A 2 15.74 21.46 -31.64
N ASP A 3 15.99 22.75 -31.41
CA ASP A 3 17.12 23.48 -32.01
C ASP A 3 18.50 22.93 -31.62
N LYS A 4 18.56 22.10 -30.58
CA LYS A 4 19.77 21.42 -30.11
C LYS A 4 19.84 19.97 -30.59
N GLY A 5 18.94 19.54 -31.48
CA GLY A 5 18.94 18.20 -32.09
C GLY A 5 18.38 17.09 -31.19
N MET A 6 17.72 17.41 -30.07
CA MET A 6 17.09 16.39 -29.22
C MET A 6 15.84 15.80 -29.88
N GLY A 7 15.62 14.49 -29.67
CA GLY A 7 14.44 13.77 -30.17
C GLY A 7 13.22 13.80 -29.26
N GLY A 8 13.38 14.07 -27.96
CA GLY A 8 12.29 13.97 -26.99
C GLY A 8 12.71 14.18 -25.53
N ALA A 9 11.75 14.03 -24.60
CA ALA A 9 11.95 14.07 -23.14
C ALA A 9 10.92 13.22 -22.39
N ASP A 10 11.24 12.89 -21.14
CA ASP A 10 10.29 12.31 -20.19
C ASP A 10 9.84 13.37 -19.19
N ILE A 11 8.52 13.48 -18.98
CA ILE A 11 7.94 14.32 -17.93
C ILE A 11 8.04 13.57 -16.62
N TRP A 12 8.64 14.22 -15.61
CA TRP A 12 8.75 13.65 -14.28
C TRP A 12 8.42 14.70 -13.22
N ASP A 13 7.33 14.47 -12.50
CA ASP A 13 6.93 15.25 -11.35
C ASP A 13 7.73 14.78 -10.12
N VAL A 14 8.54 15.67 -9.52
CA VAL A 14 9.38 15.36 -8.36
C VAL A 14 9.55 16.59 -7.46
N ARG A 15 9.86 16.38 -6.17
CA ARG A 15 10.32 17.48 -5.31
C ARG A 15 11.69 18.01 -5.72
N ALA A 16 11.87 19.31 -5.50
CA ALA A 16 13.20 19.89 -5.35
C ALA A 16 13.77 19.54 -3.96
N TYR A 17 14.74 18.61 -3.92
CA TYR A 17 15.40 18.24 -2.65
C TYR A 17 16.31 19.36 -2.12
N ILE A 18 16.92 20.12 -3.04
CA ILE A 18 17.73 21.31 -2.74
C ILE A 18 16.99 22.50 -3.35
N ASN A 19 16.40 23.34 -2.49
CA ASN A 19 15.63 24.51 -2.88
C ASN A 19 15.96 25.71 -1.96
N PRO A 20 17.20 26.24 -2.04
CA PRO A 20 17.56 27.42 -1.27
C PRO A 20 16.64 28.58 -1.64
N ASP A 21 16.29 29.39 -0.64
CA ASP A 21 15.43 30.57 -0.80
C ASP A 21 14.01 30.30 -1.34
N GLN A 22 13.58 29.03 -1.34
CA GLN A 22 12.25 28.60 -1.82
C GLN A 22 11.92 29.07 -3.24
N MET A 23 12.93 29.17 -4.11
CA MET A 23 12.77 29.62 -5.49
C MET A 23 11.78 28.76 -6.29
N ILE A 24 11.70 27.46 -5.99
CA ILE A 24 10.78 26.53 -6.62
C ILE A 24 9.51 26.45 -5.78
N SER A 25 8.41 26.96 -6.34
CA SER A 25 7.06 26.84 -5.76
C SER A 25 6.63 25.36 -5.65
N PRO A 26 5.75 25.00 -4.70
CA PRO A 26 5.22 23.64 -4.54
C PRO A 26 4.65 23.01 -5.82
N GLY A 27 4.14 23.84 -6.75
CA GLY A 27 3.47 23.40 -7.96
C GLY A 27 2.05 22.85 -7.70
N PRO A 28 1.29 22.55 -8.77
CA PRO A 28 0.00 21.88 -8.63
C PRO A 28 0.16 20.43 -8.16
N GLU A 29 -0.90 19.86 -7.61
CA GLU A 29 -0.98 18.41 -7.38
C GLU A 29 -0.87 17.65 -8.71
N PHE A 30 -0.04 16.60 -8.73
CA PHE A 30 0.18 15.74 -9.87
C PHE A 30 -1.14 15.10 -10.31
N LEU A 31 -1.47 15.22 -11.59
CA LEU A 31 -2.77 14.84 -12.18
C LEU A 31 -3.99 15.60 -11.65
N GLY A 32 -3.81 16.60 -10.79
CA GLY A 32 -4.81 17.64 -10.56
C GLY A 32 -5.04 18.49 -11.83
N ASP A 33 -6.14 19.24 -11.89
CA ASP A 33 -6.57 19.92 -13.13
C ASP A 33 -5.50 20.82 -13.75
N GLU A 34 -4.76 21.57 -12.94
CA GLU A 34 -3.66 22.41 -13.43
C GLU A 34 -2.47 21.59 -13.95
N SER A 35 -2.11 20.52 -13.26
CA SER A 35 -1.05 19.59 -13.68
C SER A 35 -1.40 18.94 -15.02
N VAL A 36 -2.63 18.43 -15.18
CA VAL A 36 -3.10 17.82 -16.43
C VAL A 36 -3.07 18.83 -17.57
N ARG A 37 -3.55 20.07 -17.37
CA ARG A 37 -3.47 21.11 -18.41
C ARG A 37 -2.04 21.42 -18.83
N ALA A 38 -1.11 21.46 -17.87
CA ALA A 38 0.31 21.69 -18.15
C ALA A 38 0.93 20.54 -18.93
N ILE A 39 0.67 19.28 -18.53
CA ILE A 39 1.11 18.08 -19.24
C ILE A 39 0.54 18.07 -20.66
N ALA A 40 -0.77 18.31 -20.80
CA ALA A 40 -1.43 18.36 -22.10
C ALA A 40 -0.84 19.45 -23.02
N HIS A 41 -0.52 20.63 -22.46
CA HIS A 41 0.18 21.67 -23.20
C HIS A 41 1.56 21.20 -23.69
N ALA A 42 2.36 20.59 -22.81
CA ALA A 42 3.68 20.07 -23.17
C ALA A 42 3.60 19.02 -24.29
N LEU A 43 2.66 18.08 -24.20
CA LEU A 43 2.42 17.06 -25.22
C LEU A 43 2.00 17.67 -26.57
N ARG A 44 1.10 18.67 -26.57
CA ARG A 44 0.71 19.41 -27.79
C ARG A 44 1.90 20.13 -28.42
N GLN A 45 2.77 20.77 -27.62
CA GLN A 45 3.98 21.42 -28.14
C GLN A 45 4.98 20.42 -28.69
N ALA A 46 5.18 19.29 -28.02
CA ALA A 46 6.05 18.22 -28.50
C ALA A 46 5.58 17.69 -29.87
N LYS A 47 4.27 17.42 -30.01
CA LYS A 47 3.67 17.03 -31.29
C LYS A 47 3.93 18.09 -32.39
N ARG A 48 3.70 19.37 -32.09
CA ARG A 48 3.95 20.48 -33.04
C ARG A 48 5.42 20.55 -33.49
N LEU A 49 6.35 20.21 -32.61
CA LEU A 49 7.80 20.29 -32.86
C LEU A 49 8.40 18.97 -33.38
N GLY A 50 7.59 17.91 -33.50
CA GLY A 50 8.06 16.56 -33.83
C GLY A 50 9.07 16.06 -32.79
N LEU A 51 8.71 16.14 -31.51
CA LEU A 51 9.42 15.58 -30.37
C LEU A 51 8.60 14.44 -29.75
N SER A 52 9.27 13.36 -29.35
CA SER A 52 8.66 12.27 -28.58
C SER A 52 8.61 12.63 -27.09
N MET A 53 7.54 12.24 -26.41
CA MET A 53 7.39 12.45 -24.97
C MET A 53 7.04 11.15 -24.26
N GLY A 54 7.70 10.89 -23.14
CA GLY A 54 7.24 9.94 -22.14
C GLY A 54 6.82 10.65 -20.85
N MET A 55 6.27 9.89 -19.93
CA MET A 55 5.89 10.38 -18.61
C MET A 55 6.10 9.29 -17.57
N ILE A 56 6.66 9.67 -16.42
CA ILE A 56 6.71 8.79 -15.26
C ILE A 56 5.31 8.71 -14.66
N ALA A 57 4.81 7.49 -14.44
CA ALA A 57 3.47 7.21 -13.96
C ALA A 57 3.28 7.52 -12.45
N ALA A 58 3.98 8.51 -11.90
CA ALA A 58 3.89 8.89 -10.51
C ALA A 58 4.51 10.28 -10.28
N SER A 59 4.08 10.93 -9.20
CA SER A 59 4.94 11.91 -8.55
C SER A 59 6.00 11.18 -7.73
N GLY A 60 7.27 11.51 -7.94
CA GLY A 60 8.38 10.80 -7.32
C GLY A 60 8.69 9.45 -7.98
N TRP A 61 9.06 8.45 -7.20
CA TRP A 61 9.69 7.22 -7.72
C TRP A 61 8.74 6.02 -7.90
N ASN A 62 7.71 5.91 -7.06
CA ASN A 62 6.91 4.69 -6.92
C ASN A 62 5.49 4.93 -7.44
N ALA A 63 4.82 3.90 -7.95
CA ALA A 63 3.43 4.01 -8.37
C ALA A 63 2.50 4.25 -7.17
N GLY A 64 1.67 5.29 -7.27
CA GLY A 64 0.70 5.67 -6.26
C GLY A 64 0.27 7.12 -6.40
N GLY A 65 -0.49 7.60 -5.42
CA GLY A 65 -1.02 8.98 -5.39
C GLY A 65 -2.20 9.12 -4.45
N THR A 66 -2.78 10.30 -4.40
CA THR A 66 -3.93 10.64 -3.54
C THR A 66 -5.20 9.84 -3.86
N TRP A 67 -5.29 9.27 -5.07
CA TRP A 67 -6.39 8.42 -5.53
C TRP A 67 -6.29 6.95 -5.09
N VAL A 68 -5.23 6.57 -4.36
CA VAL A 68 -5.04 5.18 -3.91
C VAL A 68 -5.78 4.94 -2.60
N GLU A 69 -6.83 4.14 -2.68
CA GLU A 69 -7.64 3.72 -1.52
C GLU A 69 -6.94 2.63 -0.67
N PRO A 70 -7.34 2.43 0.61
CA PRO A 70 -6.77 1.38 1.47
C PRO A 70 -6.82 -0.03 0.86
N THR A 71 -7.85 -0.35 0.07
CA THR A 71 -7.98 -1.62 -0.65
C THR A 71 -6.91 -1.82 -1.72
N ASP A 72 -6.39 -0.73 -2.29
CA ASP A 72 -5.42 -0.73 -3.38
C ASP A 72 -4.01 -0.37 -2.93
N ALA A 73 -3.84 0.09 -1.69
CA ALA A 73 -2.55 0.39 -1.11
C ALA A 73 -1.79 -0.89 -0.70
N GLY A 74 -0.45 -0.78 -0.62
CA GLY A 74 0.44 -1.88 -0.24
C GLY A 74 0.08 -2.55 1.10
N LYS A 75 0.14 -3.89 1.14
CA LYS A 75 -0.26 -4.74 2.27
C LYS A 75 0.91 -5.55 2.81
N GLY A 76 0.85 -5.87 4.10
CA GLY A 76 1.79 -6.73 4.80
C GLY A 76 1.05 -7.75 5.65
N LEU A 77 1.74 -8.85 6.00
CA LEU A 77 1.27 -9.85 6.94
C LEU A 77 1.79 -9.50 8.34
N PHE A 78 0.88 -9.37 9.29
CA PHE A 78 1.18 -9.05 10.69
C PHE A 78 0.61 -10.14 11.59
N HIS A 79 1.16 -10.28 12.80
CA HIS A 79 0.65 -11.24 13.76
C HIS A 79 0.58 -10.70 15.19
N SER A 80 -0.39 -11.20 15.95
CA SER A 80 -0.41 -11.11 17.40
C SER A 80 -0.23 -12.51 17.98
N GLN A 81 0.10 -12.58 19.27
CA GLN A 81 0.33 -13.86 19.94
C GLN A 81 -0.22 -13.89 21.36
N VAL A 82 -0.70 -15.05 21.78
CA VAL A 82 -1.13 -15.34 23.15
C VAL A 82 -0.58 -16.70 23.56
N SER A 83 0.02 -16.79 24.74
CA SER A 83 0.43 -18.09 25.31
C SER A 83 -0.70 -18.67 26.16
N VAL A 84 -0.91 -19.98 26.08
CA VAL A 84 -1.87 -20.72 26.90
C VAL A 84 -1.28 -22.08 27.30
N GLU A 85 -1.60 -22.56 28.50
CA GLU A 85 -1.21 -23.87 29.00
C GLU A 85 -2.47 -24.71 29.23
N GLY A 86 -2.51 -25.88 28.61
CA GLY A 86 -3.59 -26.85 28.79
C GLY A 86 -3.27 -27.92 29.83
N PRO A 87 -4.23 -28.80 30.16
CA PRO A 87 -5.58 -28.85 29.59
C PRO A 87 -6.50 -27.77 30.17
N THR A 88 -7.14 -26.99 29.31
CA THR A 88 -8.11 -25.94 29.71
C THR A 88 -9.03 -25.54 28.55
N THR A 89 -10.17 -24.93 28.85
CA THR A 89 -11.02 -24.30 27.84
C THR A 89 -10.60 -22.84 27.67
N PHE A 90 -10.00 -22.51 26.53
CA PHE A 90 -9.64 -21.13 26.18
C PHE A 90 -10.81 -20.44 25.48
N SER A 91 -11.26 -19.31 26.02
CA SER A 91 -12.33 -18.50 25.43
C SER A 91 -12.01 -17.01 25.61
N GLN A 92 -11.30 -16.43 24.65
CA GLN A 92 -10.89 -15.01 24.70
C GLN A 92 -10.98 -14.35 23.33
N VAL A 93 -11.14 -13.02 23.33
CA VAL A 93 -10.94 -12.19 22.14
C VAL A 93 -9.44 -12.12 21.88
N LEU A 94 -9.01 -12.54 20.69
CA LEU A 94 -7.59 -12.49 20.35
C LEU A 94 -7.19 -11.05 20.08
N PRO A 95 -6.04 -10.58 20.61
CA PRO A 95 -5.55 -9.25 20.32
C PRO A 95 -5.32 -9.10 18.81
N PHE A 96 -5.47 -7.89 18.31
CA PHE A 96 -5.06 -7.59 16.94
C PHE A 96 -3.55 -7.32 16.90
N PRO A 97 -2.86 -7.64 15.80
CA PRO A 97 -1.45 -7.32 15.65
C PRO A 97 -1.15 -5.83 15.81
N ASP A 98 0.06 -5.54 16.31
CA ASP A 98 0.63 -4.21 16.14
C ASP A 98 0.88 -3.95 14.65
N VAL A 99 0.48 -2.77 14.20
CA VAL A 99 0.58 -2.34 12.80
C VAL A 99 1.43 -1.08 12.69
N PRO A 100 2.01 -0.79 11.52
CA PRO A 100 2.79 0.43 11.31
C PRO A 100 2.00 1.69 11.69
N LYS A 101 2.72 2.70 12.20
CA LYS A 101 2.14 3.98 12.64
C LYS A 101 1.25 4.61 11.56
N ASN A 102 1.74 4.61 10.32
CA ASN A 102 1.09 5.21 9.16
C ASN A 102 0.06 4.29 8.48
N CYS A 103 -0.20 3.08 9.01
CA CYS A 103 -1.33 2.30 8.55
C CYS A 103 -2.61 3.13 8.76
N PRO A 104 -3.44 3.34 7.71
CA PRO A 104 -4.68 4.11 7.83
C PRO A 104 -5.63 3.41 8.80
N LYS A 105 -6.21 4.18 9.72
CA LYS A 105 -7.07 3.68 10.80
C LYS A 105 -8.34 4.52 10.92
N ASP A 106 -9.39 3.92 11.44
CA ASP A 106 -10.61 4.61 11.87
C ASP A 106 -10.37 5.39 13.19
N SER A 107 -11.42 6.04 13.69
CA SER A 107 -11.38 6.78 14.96
C SER A 107 -11.12 5.90 16.19
N GLY A 108 -11.35 4.58 16.08
CA GLY A 108 -11.06 3.60 17.13
C GLY A 108 -9.66 3.01 17.05
N GLY A 109 -8.83 3.44 16.08
CA GLY A 109 -7.48 2.92 15.88
C GLY A 109 -7.44 1.58 15.13
N ARG A 110 -8.56 1.14 14.53
CA ARG A 110 -8.63 -0.08 13.73
C ARG A 110 -8.23 0.19 12.28
N PRO A 111 -7.44 -0.66 11.61
CA PRO A 111 -7.12 -0.43 10.21
C PRO A 111 -8.37 -0.34 9.32
N LEU A 112 -8.38 0.62 8.39
CA LEU A 112 -9.49 0.79 7.45
C LEU A 112 -9.67 -0.41 6.51
N TYR A 113 -8.57 -1.13 6.25
CA TYR A 113 -8.59 -2.39 5.51
C TYR A 113 -7.80 -3.43 6.29
N PHE A 114 -8.41 -4.59 6.53
CA PHE A 114 -7.70 -5.78 6.97
C PHE A 114 -8.42 -7.04 6.51
N LYS A 115 -7.69 -8.14 6.48
CA LYS A 115 -8.22 -9.47 6.18
C LYS A 115 -7.60 -10.50 7.11
N GLU A 116 -8.44 -11.27 7.79
CA GLU A 116 -7.99 -12.45 8.55
C GLU A 116 -7.33 -13.46 7.59
N VAL A 117 -6.14 -13.93 7.96
CA VAL A 117 -5.39 -14.90 7.15
C VAL A 117 -5.43 -16.28 7.78
N ALA A 118 -5.02 -16.40 9.05
CA ALA A 118 -5.03 -17.66 9.78
C ALA A 118 -4.96 -17.42 11.29
N VAL A 119 -5.51 -18.35 12.07
CA VAL A 119 -5.22 -18.49 13.50
C VAL A 119 -4.58 -19.85 13.70
N LEU A 120 -3.35 -19.91 14.21
CA LEU A 120 -2.58 -21.14 14.36
C LEU A 120 -2.18 -21.33 15.83
N ALA A 121 -2.26 -22.56 16.33
CA ALA A 121 -1.63 -22.92 17.59
C ALA A 121 -0.35 -23.72 17.33
N VAL A 122 0.74 -23.26 17.93
CA VAL A 122 2.07 -23.86 17.83
C VAL A 122 2.47 -24.35 19.21
N PRO A 123 2.91 -25.62 19.38
CA PRO A 123 3.38 -26.09 20.67
C PRO A 123 4.67 -25.36 21.06
N GLN A 124 4.76 -24.96 22.32
CA GLN A 124 5.95 -24.34 22.89
C GLN A 124 6.82 -25.42 23.53
N GLU A 125 8.02 -25.60 22.98
CA GLU A 125 9.05 -26.46 23.54
C GLU A 125 10.25 -25.62 24.03
N ASP A 126 11.03 -26.20 24.94
CA ASP A 126 12.28 -25.60 25.40
C ASP A 126 13.22 -25.38 24.21
N GLY A 127 13.71 -24.15 24.03
CA GLY A 127 14.58 -23.76 22.92
C GLY A 127 13.87 -23.17 21.70
N GLN A 128 12.55 -22.92 21.75
CA GLN A 128 11.78 -22.20 20.72
C GLN A 128 11.90 -22.83 19.30
N THR A 129 12.14 -24.13 19.23
CA THR A 129 12.29 -24.85 17.95
C THR A 129 11.05 -25.69 17.69
N LEU A 130 10.44 -25.51 16.52
CA LEU A 130 9.34 -26.36 16.07
C LEU A 130 9.91 -27.65 15.45
N LYS A 131 9.66 -28.80 16.08
CA LYS A 131 10.16 -30.10 15.59
C LYS A 131 9.52 -30.58 14.30
N SER A 132 8.23 -30.27 14.09
CA SER A 132 7.47 -30.66 12.92
C SER A 132 6.34 -29.66 12.68
N THR A 133 5.99 -29.41 11.41
CA THR A 133 4.80 -28.60 11.06
C THR A 133 3.49 -29.33 11.33
N GLU A 134 3.52 -30.66 11.46
CA GLU A 134 2.34 -31.48 11.75
C GLU A 134 1.79 -31.24 13.16
N SER A 135 2.59 -30.70 14.08
CA SER A 135 2.15 -30.34 15.42
C SER A 135 1.46 -28.98 15.50
N VAL A 136 1.45 -28.22 14.40
CA VAL A 136 0.72 -26.95 14.30
C VAL A 136 -0.76 -27.24 14.05
N ILE A 137 -1.61 -26.65 14.87
CA ILE A 137 -3.06 -26.82 14.77
C ILE A 137 -3.65 -25.56 14.11
N ASP A 138 -4.36 -25.73 13.00
CA ASP A 138 -5.15 -24.66 12.40
C ASP A 138 -6.43 -24.42 13.21
N LEU A 139 -6.47 -23.26 13.87
CA LEU A 139 -7.57 -22.81 14.69
C LEU A 139 -8.51 -21.83 13.98
N SER A 140 -8.29 -21.55 12.70
CA SER A 140 -9.05 -20.53 11.95
C SER A 140 -10.56 -20.83 11.95
N LYS A 141 -10.96 -22.10 12.01
CA LYS A 141 -12.36 -22.53 12.09
C LYS A 141 -13.02 -22.30 13.45
N TYR A 142 -12.24 -22.08 14.51
CA TYR A 142 -12.70 -21.81 15.88
C TYR A 142 -12.70 -20.32 16.21
N TYR A 143 -12.29 -19.49 15.25
CA TYR A 143 -12.26 -18.04 15.35
C TYR A 143 -13.54 -17.46 14.74
N ASP A 144 -14.34 -16.78 15.56
CA ASP A 144 -15.65 -16.25 15.17
C ASP A 144 -15.60 -14.80 14.64
N LYS A 145 -16.77 -14.28 14.27
CA LYS A 145 -16.91 -12.91 13.73
C LYS A 145 -16.74 -11.83 14.79
N GLU A 146 -16.85 -12.22 16.06
CA GLU A 146 -16.67 -11.39 17.25
C GLU A 146 -15.19 -11.35 17.69
N GLU A 147 -14.29 -11.80 16.82
CA GLU A 147 -12.85 -11.90 17.03
C GLU A 147 -12.44 -12.81 18.21
N ARG A 148 -13.31 -13.74 18.59
CA ARG A 148 -13.13 -14.64 19.73
C ARG A 148 -12.73 -16.03 19.27
N LEU A 149 -11.79 -16.60 20.01
CA LEU A 149 -11.36 -17.99 19.86
C LEU A 149 -11.90 -18.80 21.03
N ILE A 150 -12.63 -19.87 20.71
CA ILE A 150 -13.07 -20.89 21.68
C ILE A 150 -12.40 -22.21 21.32
N TRP A 151 -11.50 -22.69 22.18
CA TRP A 151 -10.68 -23.87 21.90
C TRP A 151 -10.41 -24.70 23.17
N GLU A 152 -10.63 -26.01 23.08
CA GLU A 152 -10.19 -26.97 24.10
C GLU A 152 -8.69 -27.23 23.92
N VAL A 153 -7.90 -26.60 24.78
CA VAL A 153 -6.43 -26.63 24.70
C VAL A 153 -5.94 -27.99 25.17
N PRO A 154 -5.22 -28.77 24.35
CA PRO A 154 -4.60 -30.01 24.77
C PRO A 154 -3.52 -29.78 25.83
N ASP A 155 -3.16 -30.83 26.56
CA ASP A 155 -2.05 -30.79 27.52
C ASP A 155 -0.78 -30.21 26.89
N GLY A 156 -0.05 -29.40 27.67
CA GLY A 156 1.16 -28.71 27.24
C GLY A 156 1.00 -27.20 27.03
N LYS A 157 2.11 -26.55 26.66
CA LYS A 157 2.18 -25.11 26.43
C LYS A 157 2.03 -24.81 24.95
N TRP A 158 1.21 -23.81 24.64
CA TRP A 158 0.86 -23.44 23.27
C TRP A 158 1.00 -21.94 23.06
N MET A 159 1.47 -21.56 21.88
CA MET A 159 1.41 -20.20 21.35
C MET A 159 0.32 -20.13 20.30
N ILE A 160 -0.70 -19.33 20.55
CA ILE A 160 -1.73 -19.00 19.57
C ILE A 160 -1.26 -17.77 18.79
N LEU A 161 -1.15 -17.89 17.47
CA LEU A 161 -0.76 -16.85 16.52
C LEU A 161 -1.96 -16.46 15.67
N ARG A 162 -2.36 -15.18 15.70
CA ARG A 162 -3.38 -14.63 14.79
C ARG A 162 -2.68 -13.83 13.70
N PHE A 163 -2.78 -14.25 12.46
CA PHE A 163 -2.23 -13.59 11.29
C PHE A 163 -3.28 -12.75 10.58
N VAL A 164 -2.98 -11.48 10.36
CA VAL A 164 -3.84 -10.52 9.67
C VAL A 164 -3.06 -9.82 8.58
N MET A 165 -3.66 -9.71 7.39
CA MET A 165 -3.13 -8.88 6.31
C MET A 165 -3.76 -7.50 6.37
N THR A 166 -2.95 -6.44 6.41
CA THR A 166 -3.41 -5.05 6.45
C THR A 166 -2.40 -4.12 5.78
N ASN A 167 -2.73 -2.84 5.61
CA ASN A 167 -1.85 -1.88 4.96
C ASN A 167 -0.53 -1.66 5.72
N THR A 168 0.56 -1.53 4.96
CA THR A 168 1.90 -1.21 5.49
C THR A 168 2.05 0.26 5.88
N GLY A 169 1.20 1.14 5.34
CA GLY A 169 1.29 2.59 5.54
C GLY A 169 2.40 3.28 4.73
N TYR A 170 3.07 2.58 3.81
CA TYR A 170 4.08 3.19 2.95
C TYR A 170 3.48 4.26 2.04
N GLN A 171 4.14 5.42 2.03
CA GLN A 171 3.80 6.59 1.22
C GLN A 171 4.77 6.73 0.06
N LEU A 172 4.37 7.42 -0.99
CA LEU A 172 5.25 7.81 -2.09
C LEU A 172 6.54 8.51 -1.60
N ILE A 173 7.61 8.38 -2.38
CA ILE A 173 8.94 8.92 -2.06
C ILE A 173 9.30 9.99 -3.07
N SER A 174 9.84 11.11 -2.59
CA SER A 174 10.25 12.28 -3.40
C SER A 174 9.15 12.88 -4.28
N THR A 175 7.90 12.79 -3.83
CA THR A 175 6.78 13.49 -4.46
C THR A 175 6.99 15.00 -4.43
N SER A 176 6.45 15.72 -5.41
CA SER A 176 6.20 17.15 -5.22
C SER A 176 5.31 17.38 -4.00
N GLN A 177 5.38 18.58 -3.44
CA GLN A 177 4.86 18.86 -2.10
C GLN A 177 3.34 18.64 -1.98
N ASN A 178 2.60 18.81 -3.07
CA ASN A 178 1.14 18.65 -3.12
C ASN A 178 0.69 17.29 -3.65
N SER A 179 1.61 16.37 -3.95
CA SER A 179 1.33 15.13 -4.71
C SER A 179 1.64 13.86 -3.92
N GLY A 180 1.32 13.88 -2.62
CA GLY A 180 1.54 12.75 -1.74
C GLY A 180 0.58 11.57 -1.98
N GLY A 181 0.54 10.65 -1.03
CA GLY A 181 -0.39 9.52 -1.02
C GLY A 181 0.30 8.17 -0.87
N PRO A 182 -0.49 7.10 -0.69
CA PRO A 182 0.03 5.76 -0.50
C PRO A 182 0.56 5.17 -1.82
N MET A 183 1.52 4.26 -1.68
CA MET A 183 1.94 3.39 -2.78
C MET A 183 0.87 2.33 -3.04
N ILE A 184 0.69 1.96 -4.30
CA ILE A 184 -0.20 0.85 -4.65
C ILE A 184 0.34 -0.49 -4.14
N ASP A 185 -0.54 -1.48 -4.11
CA ASP A 185 -0.21 -2.88 -3.93
C ASP A 185 0.39 -3.45 -5.22
N PHE A 186 1.72 -3.47 -5.28
CA PHE A 186 2.48 -3.98 -6.43
C PHE A 186 2.24 -5.47 -6.73
N LEU A 187 1.66 -6.22 -5.79
CA LEU A 187 1.34 -7.64 -5.97
C LEU A 187 -0.12 -7.86 -6.41
N ASN A 188 -0.94 -6.80 -6.45
CA ASN A 188 -2.32 -6.87 -6.91
C ASN A 188 -2.45 -6.27 -8.34
N PRO A 189 -2.69 -7.08 -9.37
CA PRO A 189 -2.83 -6.58 -10.74
C PRO A 189 -4.04 -5.65 -10.92
N ALA A 190 -5.07 -5.75 -10.07
CA ALA A 190 -6.20 -4.82 -10.10
C ALA A 190 -5.77 -3.41 -9.67
N SER A 191 -4.89 -3.30 -8.66
CA SER A 191 -4.38 -2.01 -8.18
C SER A 191 -3.48 -1.33 -9.22
N THR A 192 -2.68 -2.11 -9.97
CA THR A 192 -1.93 -1.58 -11.13
C THR A 192 -2.87 -1.07 -12.23
N ARG A 193 -3.91 -1.83 -12.58
CA ARG A 193 -4.91 -1.40 -13.58
C ARG A 193 -5.64 -0.14 -13.14
N MET A 194 -6.05 -0.06 -11.88
CA MET A 194 -6.69 1.13 -11.31
C MET A 194 -5.76 2.34 -11.45
N HIS A 195 -4.48 2.19 -11.09
CA HIS A 195 -3.52 3.28 -11.13
C HIS A 195 -3.26 3.82 -12.55
N PHE A 196 -3.02 2.94 -13.53
CA PHE A 196 -2.86 3.36 -14.91
C PHE A 196 -4.17 3.87 -15.52
N GLY A 197 -5.31 3.27 -15.18
CA GLY A 197 -6.63 3.74 -15.59
C GLY A 197 -6.86 5.18 -15.13
N HIS A 198 -6.58 5.48 -13.86
CA HIS A 198 -6.67 6.86 -13.34
C HIS A 198 -5.80 7.83 -14.15
N ILE A 199 -4.54 7.47 -14.45
CA ILE A 199 -3.65 8.34 -15.24
C ILE A 199 -4.25 8.60 -16.64
N MET A 200 -4.71 7.54 -17.32
CA MET A 200 -5.30 7.66 -18.65
C MET A 200 -6.55 8.53 -18.63
N ASP A 201 -7.49 8.27 -17.71
CA ASP A 201 -8.72 9.04 -17.55
C ASP A 201 -8.42 10.54 -17.33
N ARG A 202 -7.41 10.85 -16.49
CA ARG A 202 -6.99 12.22 -16.24
C ARG A 202 -6.41 12.87 -17.49
N LEU A 203 -5.56 12.20 -18.24
CA LEU A 203 -4.99 12.76 -19.48
C LEU A 203 -6.05 12.92 -20.58
N GLU A 204 -6.91 11.93 -20.77
CA GLU A 204 -8.00 11.94 -21.75
C GLU A 204 -9.01 13.05 -21.49
N SER A 205 -9.23 13.42 -20.22
CA SER A 205 -10.12 14.52 -19.86
C SER A 205 -9.73 15.87 -20.48
N GLU A 206 -8.44 16.06 -20.82
CA GLU A 206 -7.93 17.27 -21.47
C GLU A 206 -7.47 17.06 -22.92
N LEU A 207 -7.00 15.85 -23.27
CA LEU A 207 -6.43 15.56 -24.59
C LEU A 207 -7.44 14.94 -25.57
N GLY A 208 -8.57 14.43 -25.07
CA GLY A 208 -9.44 13.52 -25.82
C GLY A 208 -8.89 12.10 -25.86
N ASP A 209 -9.51 11.24 -26.66
CA ASP A 209 -9.15 9.83 -26.80
C ASP A 209 -7.67 9.66 -27.19
N LEU A 210 -6.98 8.82 -26.42
CA LEU A 210 -5.56 8.51 -26.61
C LEU A 210 -5.34 7.21 -27.39
N ASN A 211 -6.41 6.51 -27.82
CA ASN A 211 -6.36 5.28 -28.62
C ASN A 211 -6.24 5.51 -30.13
#